data_AF-A0A3C0HFX6-F1
#
_entry.id   AF-A0A3C0HFX6-F1
#
_cell.length_a   1.000
_cell.length_b   1.000
_cell.length_c   1.000
_cell.angle_alpha   90.00
_cell.angle_beta   90.00
_cell.angle_gamma   90.00
#
_symmetry.space_group_name_H-M   'P 1'
#
loop_
_entity.id
_entity.type
_entity.pdbx_description
1 polymer ?
#
loop_
_entity_poly.entity_id
_entity_poly.type
_entity_poly.pdbx_seq_one_letter_code
_entity_poly.pdbx_strand_id
1 'polypeptide(L)' 'MRGMAARIMDKSPDTLDSVADATYAALKSRTFLVLPTRHEPMRWRIKRWFPDWYFKKLIATAGALRRG' A
#
# COMPACT_ATOMS: atom_id res chain seq x y z
N MET A 1 -9.01 18.70 -2.30
CA MET A 1 -8.37 17.37 -2.33
C MET A 1 -6.84 17.35 -2.11
N ARG A 2 -6.10 18.46 -2.18
CA ARG A 2 -4.63 18.45 -1.95
C ARG A 2 -4.21 18.18 -0.50
N GLY A 3 -4.91 18.75 0.49
CA GLY A 3 -4.47 18.69 1.90
C GLY A 3 -4.55 17.30 2.55
N MET A 4 -5.54 16.49 2.20
CA MET A 4 -5.69 15.14 2.77
C MET A 4 -4.68 14.15 2.18
N ALA A 5 -4.48 14.20 0.86
CA ALA A 5 -3.45 13.39 0.19
C ALA A 5 -2.05 13.77 0.71
N ALA A 6 -1.74 15.07 0.84
CA ALA A 6 -0.48 15.54 1.41
C ALA A 6 -0.26 15.01 2.83
N ARG A 7 -1.26 15.09 3.72
CA ARG A 7 -1.17 14.52 5.09
C ARG A 7 -0.96 13.02 5.13
N ILE A 8 -1.52 12.29 4.15
CA ILE A 8 -1.32 10.83 4.04
C ILE A 8 0.10 10.55 3.55
N MET A 9 0.60 11.33 2.60
CA MET A 9 1.98 11.23 2.10
C MET A 9 3.01 11.61 3.19
N ASP A 10 2.75 12.65 3.99
CA ASP A 10 3.64 13.07 5.10
C ASP A 10 3.81 11.99 6.18
N LYS A 11 2.80 11.11 6.36
CA LYS A 11 2.82 10.01 7.33
C LYS A 11 3.30 8.70 6.73
N SER A 12 3.62 8.68 5.43
CA SER A 12 4.09 7.47 4.76
C SER A 12 5.48 7.11 5.29
N PRO A 13 5.71 5.85 5.68
CA PRO A 13 7.05 5.39 6.06
C PRO A 13 7.96 5.17 4.83
N ASP A 14 7.40 5.16 3.63
CA ASP A 14 8.12 4.95 2.37
C ASP A 14 8.48 6.30 1.73
N THR A 15 9.73 6.43 1.25
CA THR A 15 10.20 7.61 0.51
C THR A 15 10.01 7.42 -0.99
N LEU A 16 9.92 8.53 -1.75
CA LEU A 16 9.81 8.47 -3.20
C LEU A 16 10.95 7.67 -3.84
N ASP A 17 12.17 7.87 -3.35
CA ASP A 17 13.37 7.19 -3.87
C ASP A 17 13.30 5.68 -3.67
N SER A 18 12.88 5.23 -2.48
CA SER A 18 12.72 3.79 -2.19
C SER A 18 11.71 3.10 -3.11
N VAL A 19 10.62 3.80 -3.45
CA VAL A 19 9.60 3.30 -4.37
C VAL A 19 10.13 3.23 -5.80
N ALA A 20 10.88 4.25 -6.23
CA ALA A 20 11.50 4.29 -7.55
C ALA A 20 12.53 3.16 -7.73
N ASP A 21 13.42 2.97 -6.75
CA ASP A 21 14.44 1.93 -6.78
C ASP A 21 13.83 0.52 -6.82
N ALA A 22 12.83 0.26 -5.96
CA ALA A 22 12.13 -1.02 -5.93
C ALA A 22 11.42 -1.31 -7.26
N THR A 23 10.79 -0.29 -7.86
CA THR A 23 10.11 -0.43 -9.15
C THR A 23 11.10 -0.70 -10.28
N TYR A 24 12.22 0.03 -10.32
CA TYR A 24 13.24 -0.14 -11.33
C TYR A 24 13.91 -1.52 -11.27
N ALA A 25 14.20 -2.02 -10.06
CA ALA A 25 14.70 -3.38 -9.87
C ALA A 25 13.70 -4.45 -10.32
N ALA A 26 12.40 -4.25 -10.04
CA ALA A 26 11.35 -5.17 -10.46
C ALA A 26 11.15 -5.20 -11.99
N LEU A 27 11.29 -4.04 -12.65
CA LEU A 27 11.26 -3.96 -14.12
C LEU A 27 12.45 -4.70 -14.75
N LYS A 28 13.67 -4.51 -14.23
CA LYS A 28 14.87 -5.23 -14.71
C LYS A 28 14.72 -6.75 -14.59
N SER A 29 14.08 -7.22 -13.53
CA SER A 29 13.82 -8.65 -13.30
C SER A 29 12.62 -9.20 -14.07
N ARG A 30 11.94 -8.38 -14.90
CA ARG A 30 10.70 -8.76 -15.60
C ARG A 30 9.62 -9.27 -14.65
N THR A 31 9.58 -8.72 -13.43
CA THR A 31 8.58 -9.09 -12.43
C THR A 31 7.24 -8.47 -12.81
N PHE A 32 6.22 -9.31 -13.04
CA PHE A 32 4.88 -8.86 -13.44
C PHE A 32 4.17 -8.03 -12.37
N LEU A 33 4.22 -8.46 -11.11
CA LEU A 33 3.57 -7.77 -9.99
C LEU A 33 4.60 -7.06 -9.13
N VAL A 34 4.60 -5.73 -9.19
CA VAL A 34 5.47 -4.87 -8.39
C VAL A 34 4.68 -4.30 -7.21
N LEU A 35 5.14 -4.57 -5.99
CA LEU A 35 4.57 -4.03 -4.74
C LEU A 35 5.68 -3.27 -4.02
N PRO A 36 5.89 -1.99 -4.35
CA PRO A 36 7.12 -1.27 -4.00
C PRO A 36 7.10 -0.69 -2.58
N THR A 37 5.95 -0.66 -1.88
CA THR A 37 5.92 -0.21 -0.48
C THR A 37 6.14 -1.37 0.48
N ARG A 38 6.69 -1.06 1.65
CA ARG A 38 7.09 -2.04 2.66
C ARG A 38 5.96 -2.96 3.14
N HIS A 39 4.73 -2.46 3.20
CA HIS A 39 3.60 -3.19 3.80
C HIS A 39 2.72 -3.93 2.79
N GLU A 40 2.81 -3.61 1.51
CA GLU A 40 1.97 -4.18 0.46
C GLU A 40 2.18 -5.68 0.22
N PRO A 41 3.41 -6.25 0.27
CA PRO A 41 3.60 -7.69 0.07
C PRO A 41 2.82 -8.55 1.07
N MET A 42 2.79 -8.17 2.35
CA MET A 42 2.03 -8.88 3.37
C MET A 42 0.53 -8.72 3.17
N ARG A 43 0.07 -7.49 2.87
CA ARG A 43 -1.35 -7.22 2.57
C ARG A 43 -1.84 -8.01 1.36
N TRP A 44 -0.99 -8.14 0.33
CA TRP A 44 -1.28 -8.96 -0.85
C TRP A 44 -1.44 -10.43 -0.48
N ARG A 45 -0.53 -11.00 0.31
CA ARG A 45 -0.66 -12.39 0.78
C ARG A 45 -1.96 -12.59 1.54
N ILE A 46 -2.29 -11.71 2.48
CA ILE A 46 -3.55 -11.79 3.23
C ILE A 46 -4.75 -11.68 2.29
N LYS A 47 -4.75 -10.75 1.34
CA LYS A 47 -5.83 -10.62 0.34
C LYS A 47 -6.00 -11.90 -0.48
N ARG A 48 -4.90 -12.58 -0.83
CA ARG A 48 -4.92 -13.81 -1.65
C ARG A 48 -5.39 -15.04 -0.89
N TRP A 49 -5.05 -15.15 0.40
CA TRP A 49 -5.33 -16.34 1.20
C TRP A 49 -6.53 -16.19 2.15
N PHE A 50 -6.88 -14.97 2.55
CA PHE A 50 -7.97 -14.66 3.49
C PHE A 50 -8.78 -13.42 3.03
N PRO A 51 -9.50 -13.51 1.90
CA PRO A 51 -10.16 -12.37 1.26
C PRO A 51 -11.23 -11.72 2.15
N ASP A 52 -12.06 -12.51 2.84
CA ASP A 52 -13.13 -11.98 3.71
C ASP A 52 -12.59 -11.23 4.92
N TRP A 53 -11.50 -11.73 5.50
CA TRP A 53 -10.83 -11.06 6.61
C TRP A 53 -10.22 -9.73 6.17
N TYR A 54 -9.53 -9.74 5.02
CA TYR A 54 -8.97 -8.54 4.43
C TYR A 54 -10.06 -7.49 4.16
N PHE A 55 -11.19 -7.92 3.57
CA PHE A 55 -12.32 -7.03 3.27
C PHE A 55 -12.93 -6.43 4.53
N LYS A 56 -13.19 -7.24 5.57
CA LYS A 56 -13.71 -6.75 6.86
C LYS A 56 -12.78 -5.68 7.48
N LYS A 57 -11.47 -5.91 7.45
CA LYS A 57 -10.47 -4.93 7.95
C LYS A 57 -10.41 -3.67 7.09
N LEU A 58 -10.53 -3.80 5.78
CA LEU A 58 -10.56 -2.67 4.85
C LEU A 58 -11.75 -1.75 5.16
N ILE A 59 -12.95 -2.31 5.31
CA ILE A 59 -14.17 -1.57 5.65
C ILE A 59 -14.05 -0.91 7.03
N ALA A 60 -13.54 -1.62 8.04
CA ALA A 60 -13.31 -1.05 9.37
C ALA A 60 -12.34 0.15 9.33
N THR A 61 -11.27 0.06 8.54
CA THR A 61 -10.27 1.13 8.38
C THR A 61 -10.85 2.33 7.63
N ALA A 62 -11.59 2.10 6.55
CA ALA A 62 -12.28 3.16 5.81
C ALA A 62 -13.33 3.88 6.69
N GLY A 63 -14.06 3.13 7.51
CA GLY A 63 -15.02 3.67 8.47
C GLY A 63 -14.37 4.45 9.63
N ALA A 64 -13.12 4.15 9.99
CA ALA A 64 -12.35 4.95 10.95
C ALA A 64 -11.87 6.26 10.32
N LEU A 65 -11.34 6.20 9.09
CA LEU A 65 -10.92 7.38 8.31
C LEU A 65 -12.06 8.38 8.05
N ARG A 66 -13.30 7.90 7.88
CA ARG A 66 -14.48 8.77 7.69
C ARG A 66 -14.93 9.48 8.99
N ARG A 67 -14.53 8.98 10.16
CA ARG A 67 -14.93 9.49 11.48
C ARG A 67 -13.88 10.41 12.12
N GLY A 68 -12.68 10.49 11.55
CA GLY A 68 -11.58 11.36 12.01
C GLY A 68 -11.37 12.57 11.12
#